data_AF-A0A9X3AH83-F1
#
_entry.id   AF-A0A9X3AH83-F1
#
_cell.length_a   1.000
_cell.length_b   1.000
_cell.length_c   1.000
_cell.angle_alpha   90.00
_cell.angle_beta   90.00
_cell.angle_gamma   90.00
#
_symmetry.space_group_name_H-M   'P 1'
#
loop_
_entity.id
_entity.type
_entity.pdbx_description
1 polymer ?
#
loop_
_entity_poly.entity_id
_entity_poly.type
_entity_poly.pdbx_seq_one_letter_code
_entity_poly.pdbx_strand_id
1 'polypeptide(L)'
;MTGQLEVELGTGFADDDVAVYLDGTEVWRRGGVTTNYSVGLADVVRIPAAAAGTLEVRVRDKARSRRIEPGAHRLRVDLDPSGAPRMGDAPEGPVF
;
A
#
# COMPACT_ATOMS: atom_id res chain seq x y z
N MET A 1 2.21 -3.47 23.11
CA MET A 1 2.97 -3.16 21.88
C MET A 1 1.95 -2.68 20.86
N THR A 2 1.98 -1.41 20.47
CA THR A 2 1.20 -0.93 19.33
C THR A 2 1.79 -1.57 18.08
N GLY A 3 1.02 -2.38 17.37
CA GLY A 3 1.46 -2.96 16.11
C GLY A 3 1.67 -1.87 15.06
N GLN A 4 2.36 -2.21 13.98
CA GLN A 4 2.46 -1.37 12.80
C GLN A 4 2.05 -2.20 11.59
N LEU A 5 1.25 -1.59 10.71
CA LEU A 5 0.93 -2.15 9.40
C LEU A 5 1.86 -1.49 8.39
N GLU A 6 2.61 -2.30 7.67
CA GLU A 6 3.38 -1.87 6.51
C GLU A 6 2.58 -2.17 5.23
N VAL A 7 2.39 -1.16 4.40
CA VAL A 7 1.79 -1.29 3.07
C VAL A 7 2.88 -1.01 2.05
N GLU A 8 3.35 -2.08 1.41
CA GLU A 8 4.38 -2.03 0.38
C GLU A 8 3.76 -1.61 -0.94
N LEU A 9 4.15 -0.44 -1.43
CA LEU A 9 3.86 -0.01 -2.79
C LEU A 9 4.89 -0.68 -3.70
N GLY A 10 4.42 -1.58 -4.53
CA GLY A 10 5.23 -2.47 -5.31
C GLY A 10 5.59 -1.98 -6.70
N THR A 11 5.09 -2.70 -7.69
CA THR A 11 5.40 -2.55 -9.10
C THR A 11 4.29 -1.85 -9.87
N GLY A 12 4.67 -1.23 -10.99
CA GLY A 12 3.76 -0.60 -11.93
C GLY A 12 3.53 0.90 -11.68
N PHE A 13 4.17 1.47 -10.65
CA PHE A 13 4.10 2.90 -10.36
C PHE A 13 5.11 3.67 -11.21
N ALA A 14 4.66 4.76 -11.84
CA ALA A 14 5.48 5.60 -12.72
C ALA A 14 5.10 7.08 -12.54
N ASP A 15 5.78 7.74 -11.60
CA ASP A 15 5.50 9.14 -11.21
C ASP A 15 4.06 9.36 -10.73
N ASP A 16 3.48 8.35 -10.08
CA ASP A 16 2.07 8.35 -9.69
C ASP A 16 1.82 9.15 -8.40
N ASP A 17 0.65 9.79 -8.34
CA ASP A 17 0.06 10.31 -7.10
C ASP A 17 -0.68 9.19 -6.36
N VAL A 18 -0.24 8.87 -5.15
CA VAL A 18 -0.78 7.79 -4.31
C VAL A 18 -1.27 8.36 -2.98
N ALA A 19 -2.47 7.96 -2.59
CA ALA A 19 -3.05 8.27 -1.28
C ALA A 19 -3.58 7.01 -0.61
N VAL A 20 -3.37 6.89 0.69
CA VAL A 20 -3.78 5.75 1.51
C VAL A 20 -4.71 6.25 2.61
N TYR A 21 -5.85 5.57 2.73
CA TYR A 21 -6.90 5.88 3.69
C TYR A 21 -7.14 4.66 4.59
N LEU A 22 -7.40 4.92 5.87
CA LEU A 22 -7.87 3.93 6.83
C LEU A 22 -9.23 4.38 7.35
N ASP A 23 -10.26 3.56 7.15
CA ASP A 23 -11.65 3.86 7.50
C ASP A 23 -12.12 5.24 6.99
N GLY A 24 -11.70 5.57 5.76
CA GLY A 24 -12.01 6.83 5.09
C GLY A 24 -11.15 8.03 5.52
N THR A 25 -10.27 7.88 6.52
CA THR A 25 -9.33 8.94 6.94
C THR A 25 -8.03 8.81 6.16
N GLU A 26 -7.58 9.89 5.51
CA GLU A 26 -6.27 9.92 4.85
C GLU A 26 -5.15 9.79 5.90
N VAL A 27 -4.35 8.73 5.79
CA VAL A 27 -3.24 8.46 6.71
C VAL A 27 -1.88 8.67 6.06
N TRP A 28 -1.83 8.70 4.73
CA TRP A 28 -0.60 8.95 3.98
C TRP A 28 -0.92 9.40 2.55
N ARG A 29 -0.07 10.28 2.00
CA ARG A 29 -0.12 10.70 0.59
C ARG A 29 1.27 11.10 0.09
N ARG A 30 1.56 10.78 -1.16
CA ARG A 30 2.79 11.20 -1.86
C ARG A 30 2.56 11.27 -3.36
N GLY A 31 3.17 12.27 -4.00
CA GLY A 31 3.30 12.34 -5.45
C GLY A 31 4.67 11.88 -5.93
N GLY A 32 4.76 11.52 -7.20
CA GLY A 32 5.98 11.04 -7.84
C GLY A 32 6.43 9.65 -7.39
N VAL A 33 5.48 8.81 -6.96
CA VAL A 33 5.76 7.43 -6.57
C VAL A 33 6.16 6.63 -7.80
N THR A 34 7.38 6.09 -7.79
CA THR A 34 7.96 5.36 -8.92
C THR A 34 8.59 4.07 -8.45
N THR A 35 8.31 2.97 -9.14
CA THR A 35 8.90 1.66 -8.82
C THR A 35 10.41 1.67 -9.08
N ASN A 36 11.20 1.34 -8.05
CA ASN A 36 12.57 0.89 -8.21
C ASN A 36 12.58 -0.61 -8.55
N TYR A 37 12.77 -0.92 -9.83
CA TYR A 37 12.74 -2.29 -10.33
C TYR A 37 13.93 -3.16 -9.87
N SER A 38 15.00 -2.57 -9.34
CA SER A 38 16.10 -3.35 -8.73
C SER A 38 15.68 -4.06 -7.45
N VAL A 39 14.66 -3.53 -6.76
CA VAL A 39 14.14 -4.07 -5.48
C VAL A 39 12.64 -4.41 -5.56
N GLY A 40 12.00 -4.12 -6.69
CA GLY A 40 10.57 -4.38 -6.92
C GLY A 40 9.66 -3.56 -6.03
N LEU A 41 10.07 -2.37 -5.58
CA LEU A 41 9.31 -1.52 -4.67
C LEU A 41 9.37 -0.06 -5.09
N ALA A 42 8.24 0.63 -4.91
CA ALA A 42 8.13 2.07 -5.05
C ALA A 42 8.24 2.78 -3.70
N ASP A 43 7.60 2.26 -2.64
CA ASP A 43 7.63 2.86 -1.30
C ASP A 43 7.14 1.87 -0.24
N VAL A 44 7.35 2.20 1.04
CA VAL A 44 6.78 1.47 2.19
C VAL A 44 6.02 2.44 3.07
N VAL A 45 4.69 2.34 3.05
CA VAL A 45 3.80 3.15 3.88
C VAL A 45 3.64 2.50 5.24
N ARG A 46 3.85 3.28 6.28
CA ARG A 46 3.91 2.82 7.67
C ARG A 46 2.75 3.40 8.44
N ILE A 47 1.74 2.59 8.72
CA ILE A 47 0.50 3.01 9.37
C ILE A 47 0.53 2.49 10.82
N PRO A 48 0.37 3.37 11.83
CA PRO A 48 0.22 2.92 13.22
C PRO A 48 -0.96 1.97 13.32
N ALA A 49 -0.72 0.68 13.59
CA ALA A 49 -1.76 -0.34 13.61
C ALA A 49 -2.24 -0.56 15.04
N ALA A 50 -3.43 -0.03 15.33
CA ALA A 50 -4.21 -0.45 16.50
C ALA A 50 -5.51 -1.16 16.11
N ALA A 51 -6.01 -1.08 14.87
CA ALA A 51 -7.34 -1.58 14.58
C ALA A 51 -7.42 -2.28 13.23
N ALA A 52 -8.10 -3.42 13.24
CA ALA A 52 -8.83 -3.87 12.07
C ALA A 52 -9.61 -2.70 11.45
N GLY A 53 -9.71 -2.69 10.13
CA GLY A 53 -10.37 -1.60 9.42
C GLY A 53 -10.38 -1.83 7.93
N THR A 54 -10.95 -0.88 7.19
CA THR A 54 -10.90 -0.85 5.74
C THR A 54 -9.77 0.05 5.29
N LEU A 55 -8.73 -0.55 4.73
CA LEU A 55 -7.68 0.17 4.03
C LEU A 55 -8.13 0.42 2.60
N GLU A 56 -7.94 1.64 2.13
CA GLU A 56 -8.15 2.03 0.75
C GLU A 56 -6.89 2.67 0.19
N VAL A 57 -6.48 2.25 -0.99
CA VAL A 57 -5.36 2.83 -1.72
C VAL A 57 -5.90 3.41 -3.01
N ARG A 58 -5.66 4.71 -3.20
CA ARG A 58 -6.04 5.48 -4.38
C ARG A 58 -4.79 5.82 -5.18
N VAL A 59 -4.88 5.59 -6.49
CA VAL A 59 -3.84 5.94 -7.45
C VAL A 59 -4.53 6.55 -8.65
N ARG A 60 -4.22 7.81 -8.96
CA ARG A 60 -4.93 8.60 -9.99
C ARG A 60 -6.46 8.60 -9.76
N ASP A 61 -7.23 8.13 -10.74
CA ASP A 61 -8.69 8.02 -10.73
C ASP A 61 -9.20 6.64 -10.24
N LYS A 62 -8.29 5.77 -9.77
CA LYS A 62 -8.59 4.40 -9.38
C LYS A 62 -8.40 4.21 -7.89
N ALA A 63 -9.23 3.34 -7.32
CA ALA A 63 -9.15 2.97 -5.93
C ALA A 63 -9.32 1.46 -5.78
N ARG A 64 -8.68 0.91 -4.75
CA ARG A 64 -8.95 -0.43 -4.25
C ARG A 64 -9.12 -0.34 -2.75
N SER A 65 -9.99 -1.18 -2.19
CA SER A 65 -10.19 -1.28 -0.75
C SER A 65 -10.06 -2.73 -0.30
N ARG A 66 -9.54 -2.95 0.91
CA ARG A 66 -9.39 -4.27 1.53
C ARG A 66 -9.64 -4.15 3.03
N ARG A 67 -10.42 -5.07 3.58
CA ARG A 67 -10.56 -5.23 5.02
C ARG A 67 -9.29 -5.86 5.59
N ILE A 68 -8.78 -5.27 6.67
CA ILE A 68 -7.60 -5.71 7.39
C ILE A 68 -8.05 -6.25 8.73
N GLU A 69 -7.57 -7.44 9.07
CA GLU A 69 -7.85 -8.09 10.35
C GLU A 69 -6.81 -7.68 11.42
N PRO A 70 -7.13 -7.79 12.71
CA PRO A 70 -6.16 -7.54 13.77
C PRO A 70 -4.96 -8.49 13.61
N GLY A 71 -3.74 -7.94 13.67
CA GLY A 71 -2.51 -8.73 13.51
C GLY A 71 -2.00 -8.85 12.08
N ALA A 72 -2.66 -8.23 11.08
CA ALA A 72 -2.01 -8.02 9.79
C ALA A 72 -0.81 -7.07 9.94
N HIS A 73 0.36 -7.51 9.47
CA HIS A 73 1.61 -6.76 9.62
C HIS A 73 2.10 -6.17 8.31
N ARG A 74 1.88 -6.87 7.19
CA ARG A 74 2.40 -6.48 5.88
C ARG A 74 1.39 -6.75 4.77
N LEU A 75 1.13 -5.75 3.96
CA LEU A 75 0.33 -5.83 2.74
C LEU A 75 1.13 -5.35 1.55
N ARG A 76 0.76 -5.83 0.37
CA ARG A 76 1.38 -5.46 -0.90
C ARG A 76 0.35 -4.87 -1.84
N VAL A 77 0.74 -3.78 -2.50
CA VAL A 77 -0.05 -3.10 -3.52
C VAL A 77 0.76 -2.96 -4.79
N ASP A 78 0.35 -3.64 -5.85
CA ASP A 78 0.93 -3.49 -7.19
C ASP A 78 -0.13 -2.87 -8.13
N LEU A 79 0.29 -2.18 -9.19
CA LEU A 79 -0.61 -1.75 -10.24
C LEU A 79 -0.70 -2.82 -11.32
N ASP A 80 -1.91 -3.13 -11.75
CA ASP A 80 -2.12 -4.00 -12.91
C ASP A 80 -1.85 -3.25 -14.23
N PRO A 81 -1.87 -3.93 -15.39
CA PRO A 81 -1.59 -3.26 -16.68
C PRO A 81 -2.54 -2.12 -17.02
N SER A 82 -3.72 -2.03 -16.39
CA SER A 82 -4.61 -0.88 -16.55
C SER A 82 -4.24 0.30 -15.66
N GLY A 83 -3.32 0.13 -14.71
CA GLY A 83 -3.00 1.07 -13.64
C GLY A 83 -3.91 0.93 -12.41
N ALA A 84 -4.75 -0.11 -12.33
CA ALA A 84 -5.63 -0.32 -11.18
C ALA A 84 -4.85 -0.96 -10.02
N PRO A 85 -5.01 -0.47 -8.77
CA PRO A 85 -4.36 -1.09 -7.63
C PRO A 85 -4.88 -2.51 -7.36
N ARG A 86 -3.96 -3.44 -7.15
CA ARG A 86 -4.21 -4.80 -6.66
C ARG A 86 -3.60 -4.94 -5.29
N MET A 87 -4.43 -5.28 -4.31
CA MET A 87 -3.98 -5.48 -2.94
C MET A 87 -3.98 -6.96 -2.57
N GLY A 88 -2.87 -7.41 -2.00
CA GLY A 88 -2.63 -8.76 -1.53
C GLY A 88 -1.79 -8.77 -0.26
N ASP A 89 -1.53 -9.95 0.26
CA ASP A 89 -0.56 -10.11 1.33
C ASP A 89 0.84 -9.87 0.78
N ALA A 90 1.73 -9.28 1.59
CA ALA A 90 3.10 -9.12 1.17
C ALA A 90 3.78 -10.50 1.04
N PRO A 91 4.64 -10.71 0.02
CA PRO A 91 5.37 -11.96 -0.10
C PRO A 91 6.26 -12.19 1.13
N GLU A 92 6.38 -13.46 1.53
CA GLU A 92 7.29 -13.85 2.60
C GLU A 92 8.75 -13.65 2.16
N GLY A 93 9.49 -12.83 2.91
CA GLY A 93 10.91 -12.55 2.66
C GLY A 93 11.31 -11.09 2.95
N PRO A 94 12.62 -10.79 2.97
CA PRO A 94 13.11 -9.43 3.17
C PRO A 94 12.74 -8.56 1.97
N VAL A 95 12.36 -7.33 2.29
CA VAL A 95 12.44 -6.19 1.37
C VAL A 95 13.92 -5.77 1.37
N PHE A 96 14.62 -5.97 0.26
CA PHE A 96 16.05 -5.62 0.11
C PHE A 96 16.24 -4.19 -0.38
#